data_AF-A0A1V9ETD2-F1
#
_entry.id   AF-A0A1V9ETD2-F1
#
_cell.length_a   1.000
_cell.length_b   1.000
_cell.length_c   1.000
_cell.angle_alpha   90.00
_cell.angle_beta   90.00
_cell.angle_gamma   90.00
#
_symmetry.space_group_name_H-M   'P 1'
#
loop_
_entity.id
_entity.type
_entity.pdbx_description
1 polymer ?
#
loop_
_entity_poly.entity_id
_entity_poly.type
_entity_poly.pdbx_seq_one_letter_code
_entity_poly.pdbx_strand_id
1 'polypeptide(L)'
;MIIFEPSSRGSVLKDFDKRDYKYIDSVTLNLGIMTQSLADTAYIRLYNFTDGVEIANAQIKGYTKDALQYVEFNSNNILNSLPDKRITLVVQINSSSGKIANGLAPYLKLRRN
;
A
#
# COMPACT_ATOMS: atom_id res chain seq x y z
N MET A 1 9.59 10.04 1.60
CA MET A 1 8.38 9.26 1.97
C MET A 1 7.18 10.07 1.54
N ILE A 2 6.14 9.42 0.99
CA ILE A 2 4.88 10.07 0.60
C ILE A 2 3.75 9.35 1.35
N ILE A 3 2.93 10.10 2.09
CA ILE A 3 1.91 9.54 2.98
C ILE A 3 0.55 9.56 2.25
N PHE A 4 -0.22 8.49 2.40
CA PHE A 4 -1.61 8.47 1.94
C PHE A 4 -2.52 9.18 2.95
N GLU A 5 -3.46 9.96 2.46
CA GLU A 5 -4.49 10.61 3.25
C GLU A 5 -5.64 9.63 3.58
N PRO A 6 -6.27 9.74 4.75
CA PRO A 6 -7.50 9.01 5.03
C PRO A 6 -8.65 9.49 4.14
N SER A 7 -9.51 8.57 3.70
CA SER A 7 -10.72 8.86 2.94
C SER A 7 -11.85 7.91 3.33
N SER A 8 -13.08 8.20 2.89
CA SER A 8 -14.25 7.33 3.10
C SER A 8 -14.12 5.95 2.45
N ARG A 9 -13.14 5.76 1.55
CA ARG A 9 -12.90 4.50 0.83
C ARG A 9 -11.56 3.84 1.20
N GLY A 10 -10.95 4.24 2.32
CA GLY A 10 -9.63 3.78 2.75
C GLY A 10 -8.56 4.87 2.59
N SER A 11 -7.30 4.49 2.36
CA SER A 11 -6.21 5.44 2.22
C SER A 11 -5.95 5.79 0.75
N VAL A 12 -5.85 7.09 0.46
CA VAL A 12 -5.72 7.63 -0.91
C VAL A 12 -4.50 8.53 -1.03
N LEU A 13 -3.80 8.45 -2.15
CA LEU A 13 -2.76 9.39 -2.54
C LEU A 13 -3.17 10.00 -3.89
N LYS A 14 -3.66 11.24 -3.83
CA LYS A 14 -4.15 11.97 -5.00
C LYS A 14 -2.99 12.60 -5.77
N ASP A 15 -3.20 12.78 -7.07
CA ASP A 15 -2.30 13.51 -7.96
C ASP A 15 -0.83 13.05 -7.92
N PHE A 16 -0.59 11.77 -7.63
CA PHE A 16 0.75 11.19 -7.64
C PHE A 16 1.26 11.11 -9.08
N ASP A 17 2.44 11.66 -9.31
CA ASP A 17 3.15 11.54 -10.59
C ASP A 17 4.57 11.04 -10.32
N LYS A 18 4.90 9.82 -10.78
CA LYS A 18 6.24 9.27 -10.56
C LYS A 18 7.34 10.12 -11.21
N ARG A 19 7.01 10.89 -12.25
CA ARG A 19 7.95 11.73 -13.00
C ARG A 19 8.45 12.93 -12.20
N ASP A 20 7.73 13.32 -11.15
CA ASP A 20 8.16 14.36 -10.21
C ASP A 20 9.39 13.91 -9.38
N TYR A 21 9.64 12.60 -9.32
CA TYR A 21 10.70 12.00 -8.51
C TYR A 21 11.82 11.48 -9.40
N LYS A 22 12.63 12.39 -9.94
CA LYS A 22 13.80 12.03 -10.74
C LYS A 22 14.84 11.26 -9.92
N TYR A 23 15.57 10.38 -10.61
CA TYR A 23 16.72 9.61 -10.09
C TYR A 23 16.39 8.64 -8.95
N ILE A 24 15.13 8.21 -8.83
CA ILE A 24 14.78 7.08 -7.95
C ILE A 24 14.98 5.76 -8.69
N ASP A 25 15.40 4.74 -7.96
CA ASP A 25 15.54 3.36 -8.46
C ASP A 25 14.55 2.39 -7.81
N SER A 26 13.91 2.82 -6.71
CA SER A 26 12.95 2.00 -5.99
C SER A 26 11.81 2.82 -5.40
N VAL A 27 10.60 2.28 -5.57
CA VAL A 27 9.38 2.68 -4.87
C VAL A 27 8.81 1.43 -4.21
N THR A 28 8.51 1.49 -2.91
CA THR A 28 7.85 0.40 -2.18
C THR A 28 6.65 0.96 -1.42
N LEU A 29 5.53 0.25 -1.45
CA LEU A 29 4.42 0.51 -0.54
C LEU A 29 4.79 -0.09 0.82
N ASN A 30 4.64 0.70 1.88
CA ASN A 30 4.85 0.27 3.27
C ASN A 30 3.58 0.59 4.05
N LEU A 31 3.18 -0.31 4.94
CA LEU A 31 2.06 -0.08 5.85
C LEU A 31 2.12 -1.00 7.06
N GLY A 32 1.51 -0.55 8.16
CA GLY A 32 1.27 -1.37 9.34
C GLY A 32 0.00 -2.20 9.18
N ILE A 33 0.07 -3.49 9.51
CA ILE A 33 -1.08 -4.39 9.56
C ILE A 33 -1.34 -4.78 11.01
N MET A 34 -2.62 -4.71 11.40
CA MET A 34 -3.12 -5.29 12.64
C MET A 34 -4.34 -6.17 12.34
N THR A 35 -4.25 -7.46 12.65
CA THR A 35 -5.36 -8.40 12.52
C THR A 35 -6.09 -8.58 13.86
N GLN A 36 -7.40 -8.88 13.80
CA GLN A 36 -8.21 -9.11 15.02
C GLN A 36 -7.96 -10.50 15.60
N SER A 37 -7.63 -11.48 14.75
CA SER A 37 -7.27 -12.84 15.13
C SER A 37 -5.91 -13.23 14.54
N LEU A 38 -5.25 -14.19 15.20
CA LEU A 38 -4.01 -14.82 14.72
C LEU A 38 -4.22 -15.71 13.49
N ALA A 39 -5.46 -16.15 13.28
CA ALA A 39 -5.84 -16.93 12.10
C ALA A 39 -6.14 -16.04 10.87
N ASP A 40 -6.22 -14.72 11.06
CA ASP A 40 -6.56 -13.81 9.98
C ASP A 40 -5.32 -13.43 9.17
N THR A 41 -5.49 -13.37 7.86
CA THR A 41 -4.50 -12.80 6.95
C THR A 41 -5.08 -11.58 6.27
N ALA A 42 -4.35 -10.47 6.29
CA ALA A 42 -4.62 -9.29 5.49
C ALA A 42 -3.94 -9.41 4.12
N TYR A 43 -4.69 -9.06 3.09
CA TYR A 43 -4.28 -8.98 1.70
C TYR A 43 -4.42 -7.54 1.25
N ILE A 44 -3.30 -6.93 0.89
CA ILE A 44 -3.24 -5.53 0.49
C ILE A 44 -2.84 -5.44 -0.96
N ARG A 45 -3.52 -4.53 -1.67
CA ARG A 45 -3.26 -4.19 -3.06
C ARG A 45 -3.18 -2.68 -3.20
N LEU A 46 -2.34 -2.23 -4.13
CA LEU A 46 -2.30 -0.85 -4.56
C LEU A 46 -3.04 -0.73 -5.88
N TYR A 47 -4.00 0.18 -5.95
CA TYR A 47 -4.87 0.35 -7.11
C TYR A 47 -4.66 1.73 -7.72
N ASN A 48 -4.46 1.78 -9.03
CA ASN A 48 -4.52 3.00 -9.82
C ASN A 48 -5.99 3.32 -10.11
N PHE A 49 -6.56 4.20 -9.30
CA PHE A 49 -7.96 4.58 -9.40
C PHE A 49 -8.26 5.38 -10.67
N THR A 50 -7.28 6.12 -11.19
CA THR A 50 -7.43 6.90 -12.43
C THR A 50 -7.68 5.99 -13.63
N ASP A 51 -6.96 4.87 -13.72
CA ASP A 51 -7.07 3.94 -14.87
C ASP A 51 -7.93 2.71 -14.59
N GLY A 52 -8.36 2.52 -13.34
CA GLY A 52 -9.14 1.34 -12.96
C GLY A 52 -8.35 0.03 -13.02
N VAL A 53 -7.07 0.05 -12.66
CA VAL A 53 -6.19 -1.13 -12.71
C VAL A 53 -5.37 -1.30 -11.44
N GLU A 54 -5.03 -2.54 -11.10
CA GLU A 54 -4.11 -2.86 -10.01
C GLU A 54 -2.67 -2.52 -10.41
N ILE A 55 -1.88 -1.96 -9.48
CA ILE A 55 -0.43 -1.80 -9.64
C ILE A 55 0.23 -3.16 -9.39
N ALA A 56 0.82 -3.73 -10.44
CA ALA A 56 1.55 -4.99 -10.34
C ALA A 56 2.69 -4.91 -9.31
N ASN A 57 3.01 -6.04 -8.67
CA ASN A 57 4.07 -6.17 -7.65
C ASN A 57 3.85 -5.37 -6.35
N ALA A 58 2.72 -4.69 -6.20
CA ALA A 58 2.38 -3.94 -4.98
C ALA A 58 1.66 -4.78 -3.90
N GLN A 59 1.48 -6.07 -4.16
CA GLN A 59 0.71 -6.98 -3.30
C GLN A 59 1.49 -7.27 -2.01
N ILE A 60 0.80 -7.16 -0.89
CA ILE A 60 1.33 -7.49 0.43
C ILE A 60 0.38 -8.49 1.09
N LYS A 61 0.96 -9.55 1.65
CA LYS A 61 0.26 -10.52 2.48
C LYS A 61 0.87 -10.45 3.88
N GLY A 62 0.05 -10.17 4.88
CA GLY A 62 0.54 -10.07 6.26
C GLY A 62 -0.46 -10.58 7.29
N TYR A 63 0.08 -10.94 8.45
CA TYR A 63 -0.64 -11.45 9.62
C TYR A 63 0.11 -11.00 10.87
N THR A 64 -0.57 -10.90 12.00
CA THR A 64 0.07 -10.60 13.28
C THR A 64 0.30 -11.89 14.07
N LYS A 65 1.41 -11.97 14.81
CA LYS A 65 1.71 -13.13 15.68
C LYS A 65 1.00 -13.05 17.02
N ASP A 66 0.75 -11.83 17.47
CA ASP A 66 -0.07 -11.50 18.63
C ASP A 66 -1.25 -10.64 18.17
N ALA A 67 -2.44 -10.87 18.74
CA ALA A 67 -3.60 -10.06 18.43
C ALA A 67 -3.31 -8.61 18.83
N LEU A 68 -3.75 -7.65 18.01
CA LEU A 68 -3.55 -6.22 18.25
C LEU A 68 -2.08 -5.72 18.18
N GLN A 69 -1.13 -6.54 17.73
CA GLN A 69 0.24 -6.09 17.46
C GLN A 69 0.35 -5.50 16.05
N TYR A 70 1.06 -4.37 15.92
CA TYR A 70 1.40 -3.81 14.62
C TYR A 70 2.64 -4.46 14.05
N VAL A 71 2.54 -4.97 12.83
CA VAL A 71 3.69 -5.43 12.06
C VAL A 71 3.73 -4.65 10.76
N GLU A 72 4.89 -4.05 10.47
CA GLU A 72 5.11 -3.33 9.22
C GLU A 72 5.46 -4.31 8.10
N PHE A 73 4.80 -4.13 6.96
CA PHE A 73 5.05 -4.90 5.76
C PHE A 73 5.38 -3.95 4.61
N ASN A 74 6.19 -4.44 3.67
CA ASN A 74 6.56 -3.72 2.47
C ASN A 74 6.29 -4.56 1.22
N SER A 75 5.95 -3.89 0.13
CA SER A 75 5.83 -4.51 -1.19
C SER A 75 7.20 -4.71 -1.81
N ASN A 76 7.25 -5.46 -2.91
CA ASN A 76 8.37 -5.42 -3.83
C ASN A 76 8.54 -4.01 -4.43
N ASN A 77 9.65 -3.79 -5.16
CA ASN A 77 9.83 -2.55 -5.92
C ASN A 77 8.74 -2.44 -7.01
N ILE A 78 7.96 -1.37 -6.96
CA ILE A 78 6.85 -1.08 -7.88
C ILE A 78 7.17 0.03 -8.88
N LEU A 79 8.40 0.57 -8.90
CA LEU A 79 8.76 1.72 -9.76
C LEU A 79 8.38 1.49 -11.24
N ASN A 80 8.70 0.32 -11.77
CA ASN A 80 8.41 -0.03 -13.18
C ASN A 80 6.94 -0.40 -13.42
N SER A 81 6.17 -0.68 -12.36
CA SER A 81 4.74 -0.95 -12.44
C SER A 81 3.89 0.32 -12.41
N LEU A 82 4.47 1.46 -12.00
CA LEU A 82 3.78 2.74 -11.95
C LEU A 82 3.78 3.37 -13.35
N PRO A 83 2.66 3.97 -13.82
CA PRO A 83 2.59 4.60 -15.13
C PRO A 83 3.32 5.96 -15.17
N ASP A 84 3.77 6.37 -16.36
CA ASP A 84 4.43 7.66 -16.63
C ASP A 84 3.43 8.82 -16.81
N LYS A 85 2.52 8.97 -15.84
CA LYS A 85 1.52 10.04 -15.79
C LYS A 85 1.02 10.27 -14.36
N ARG A 86 0.32 11.39 -14.17
CA ARG A 86 -0.39 11.69 -12.93
C ARG A 86 -1.56 10.73 -12.72
N ILE A 87 -1.66 10.15 -11.52
CA ILE A 87 -2.68 9.17 -11.13
C ILE A 87 -3.14 9.39 -9.68
N THR A 88 -4.30 8.84 -9.34
CA THR A 88 -4.73 8.64 -7.96
C THR A 88 -4.46 7.19 -7.55
N LEU A 89 -3.73 7.00 -6.46
CA LEU A 89 -3.45 5.70 -5.88
C LEU A 89 -4.36 5.45 -4.68
N VAL A 90 -4.87 4.23 -4.55
CA VAL A 90 -5.71 3.80 -3.43
C VAL A 90 -5.16 2.50 -2.86
N VAL A 91 -5.08 2.41 -1.54
CA VAL A 91 -4.76 1.16 -0.85
C VAL A 91 -6.04 0.40 -0.57
N GLN A 92 -6.14 -0.82 -1.09
CA GLN A 92 -7.23 -1.74 -0.82
C GLN A 92 -6.76 -2.80 0.16
N ILE A 93 -7.54 -3.07 1.19
CA ILE A 93 -7.21 -4.03 2.24
C ILE A 93 -8.38 -4.98 2.41
N ASN A 94 -8.12 -6.27 2.20
CA ASN A 94 -9.08 -7.37 2.41
C ASN A 94 -8.52 -8.34 3.45
N SER A 95 -9.38 -9.13 4.09
CA SER A 95 -8.95 -10.22 4.97
C SER A 95 -9.63 -11.53 4.64
N SER A 96 -8.99 -12.63 5.02
CA SER A 96 -9.55 -13.98 4.88
C SER A 96 -10.88 -14.16 5.62
N SER A 97 -11.08 -13.50 6.76
CA SER A 97 -12.29 -13.59 7.58
C SER A 97 -13.27 -12.42 7.41
N GLY A 98 -12.92 -11.43 6.57
CA GLY A 98 -13.65 -10.17 6.48
C GLY A 98 -13.42 -9.21 7.66
N LYS A 99 -12.62 -9.60 8.67
CA LYS A 99 -12.28 -8.79 9.85
C LYS A 99 -10.84 -8.32 9.79
N ILE A 100 -10.65 -7.00 9.65
CA ILE A 100 -9.34 -6.34 9.80
C ILE A 100 -9.46 -5.37 10.95
N ALA A 101 -8.46 -5.33 11.83
CA ALA A 101 -8.49 -4.40 12.95
C ALA A 101 -8.10 -3.00 12.47
N ASN A 102 -7.04 -2.86 11.66
CA ASN A 102 -6.70 -1.66 10.88
C ASN A 102 -5.51 -1.92 9.92
N GLY A 103 -5.50 -1.25 8.77
CA GLY A 103 -4.26 -0.97 8.03
C GLY A 103 -3.82 0.45 8.32
N LEU A 104 -2.76 0.62 9.12
CA LEU A 104 -2.37 1.95 9.59
C LEU A 104 -1.29 2.56 8.71
N ALA A 105 -1.49 3.86 8.42
CA ALA A 105 -0.53 4.80 7.85
C ALA A 105 0.25 4.27 6.63
N PRO A 106 -0.42 3.89 5.53
CA PRO A 106 0.30 3.51 4.33
C PRO A 106 1.11 4.68 3.77
N TYR A 107 2.30 4.38 3.27
CA TYR A 107 3.19 5.34 2.63
C TYR A 107 4.01 4.72 1.51
N LEU A 108 4.41 5.54 0.54
CA LEU A 108 5.42 5.17 -0.45
C LEU A 108 6.80 5.56 0.06
N LYS A 109 7.71 4.58 0.12
CA LYS A 109 9.13 4.79 0.35
C LYS A 109 9.87 4.85 -0.98
N LEU A 110 10.48 6.00 -1.25
CA LEU A 110 11.27 6.26 -2.43
C LEU A 110 12.75 6.17 -2.03
N ARG A 111 13.56 5.46 -2.81
CA ARG A 111 15.01 5.36 -2.62
C ARG A 111 15.76 5.80 -3.88
N ARG A 112 16.96 6.30 -3.64
CA ARG A 112 18.02 6.53 -4.60
C ARG A 112 19.24 5.81 -4.03
N ASN A 113 19.91 4.97 -4.81
CA ASN A 113 21.24 4.49 -4.47
C ASN A 113 22.29 5.60 -4.66
#